data_AF-A0A8S3JCK6-F1
#
_entry.id   AF-A0A8S3JCK6-F1
#
_cell.length_a   1.000
_cell.length_b   1.000
_cell.length_c   1.000
_cell.angle_alpha   90.00
_cell.angle_beta   90.00
_cell.angle_gamma   90.00
#
_symmetry.space_group_name_H-M   'P 1'
#
loop_
_entity.id
_entity.type
_entity.pdbx_description
1 polymer ?
#
loop_
_entity_poly.entity_id
_entity_poly.type
_entity_poly.pdbx_seq_one_letter_code
_entity_poly.pdbx_strand_id
1 'polypeptide(L)'
;MEHTLLSFDIDLTKMPLGKLSRSQLNMAYKVLTELQTLINSGATNKTLIIDASNRFYTLIPHDFGLAKPKLLDNNDLIQSKTQMIDNLLDIEIAYSILKGSIDEKNEHPIDAHYKKLNCTIESIDKNVEVFKRIEQYMINTHASSHNQYALSLKELFKVVRAEEDDRFQKWETVKNRQLLWHGSRTTNFAGILSQGLRIAPPEAPTVSLTTN
;
A
#
# COMPACT_ATOMS: atom_id res chain seq x y z
N MET A 1 -6.24 -10.51 2.55
CA MET A 1 -6.82 -9.35 1.82
C MET A 1 -8.16 -8.96 2.43
N GLU A 2 -9.13 -9.87 2.55
CA GLU A 2 -10.46 -9.58 3.14
C GLU A 2 -10.39 -8.99 4.56
N HIS A 3 -9.58 -9.57 5.46
CA HIS A 3 -9.38 -9.01 6.81
C HIS A 3 -8.87 -7.56 6.79
N THR A 4 -8.03 -7.21 5.81
CA THR A 4 -7.53 -5.86 5.64
C THR A 4 -8.64 -4.91 5.21
N LEU A 5 -9.55 -5.34 4.34
CA LEU A 5 -10.71 -4.54 3.92
C LEU A 5 -11.71 -4.33 5.07
N LEU A 6 -11.95 -5.38 5.86
CA LEU A 6 -12.79 -5.28 7.06
C LEU A 6 -12.19 -4.29 8.08
N SER A 7 -10.86 -4.28 8.24
CA SER A 7 -10.19 -3.31 9.13
C SER A 7 -10.34 -1.84 8.70
N PHE A 8 -10.81 -1.59 7.48
CA PHE A 8 -11.08 -0.27 6.95
C PHE A 8 -12.58 0.08 6.91
N ASP A 9 -13.42 -0.76 7.51
CA ASP A 9 -14.87 -0.63 7.51
C ASP A 9 -15.46 -0.65 6.07
N ILE A 10 -14.84 -1.37 5.13
CA ILE A 10 -15.36 -1.47 3.75
C ILE A 10 -16.52 -2.46 3.68
N ASP A 11 -17.61 -2.06 3.02
CA ASP A 11 -18.76 -2.93 2.76
C ASP A 11 -18.42 -3.91 1.63
N LEU A 12 -17.99 -5.11 2.01
CA LEU A 12 -17.63 -6.19 1.09
C LEU A 12 -18.82 -6.73 0.28
N THR A 13 -20.05 -6.50 0.73
CA THR A 13 -21.26 -6.94 0.00
C THR A 13 -21.49 -6.05 -1.22
N LYS A 14 -21.26 -4.74 -1.07
CA LYS A 14 -21.41 -3.75 -2.15
C LYS A 14 -20.15 -3.60 -2.98
N MET A 15 -18.97 -3.75 -2.36
CA MET A 15 -17.68 -3.61 -3.02
C MET A 15 -16.81 -4.86 -2.82
N PRO A 16 -17.16 -5.99 -3.48
CA PRO A 16 -16.32 -7.18 -3.45
C PRO A 16 -15.01 -6.92 -4.21
N LEU A 17 -13.94 -7.64 -3.82
CA LEU A 17 -12.58 -7.53 -4.37
C LEU A 17 -12.53 -7.45 -5.91
N GLY A 18 -13.30 -8.31 -6.59
CA GLY A 18 -13.30 -8.38 -8.05
C GLY A 18 -14.05 -7.27 -8.78
N LYS A 19 -14.67 -6.31 -8.07
CA LYS A 19 -15.40 -5.16 -8.63
C LYS A 19 -14.77 -3.81 -8.29
N LEU A 20 -13.58 -3.81 -7.70
CA LEU A 20 -12.89 -2.57 -7.38
C LEU A 20 -12.47 -1.84 -8.67
N SER A 21 -12.98 -0.63 -8.90
CA SER A 21 -12.68 0.15 -10.09
C SER A 21 -11.58 1.18 -9.82
N ARG A 22 -10.47 1.12 -10.57
CA ARG A 22 -9.41 2.15 -10.54
C ARG A 22 -9.96 3.56 -10.78
N SER A 23 -10.93 3.70 -11.68
CA SER A 23 -11.56 4.99 -11.98
C SER A 23 -12.31 5.54 -10.75
N GLN A 24 -13.03 4.67 -10.04
CA GLN A 24 -13.75 5.02 -8.81
C GLN A 24 -12.79 5.42 -7.69
N LEU A 25 -11.66 4.72 -7.53
CA LEU A 25 -10.63 5.10 -6.56
C LEU A 25 -9.96 6.43 -6.90
N ASN A 26 -9.71 6.71 -8.18
CA ASN A 26 -9.20 8.00 -8.62
C ASN A 26 -10.18 9.14 -8.36
N MET A 27 -11.49 8.90 -8.51
CA MET A 27 -12.52 9.88 -8.11
C MET A 27 -12.50 10.11 -6.59
N ALA A 28 -12.34 9.04 -5.80
CA ALA A 28 -12.26 9.16 -4.34
C ALA A 28 -11.03 9.97 -3.89
N TYR A 29 -9.86 9.78 -4.51
CA TYR A 29 -8.69 10.64 -4.26
C TYR A 29 -8.99 12.12 -4.52
N LYS A 30 -9.64 12.45 -5.64
CA LYS A 30 -10.01 13.84 -5.95
C LYS A 30 -10.90 14.46 -4.87
N VAL A 31 -11.85 13.68 -4.33
CA VAL A 31 -12.71 14.14 -3.22
C VAL A 31 -11.90 14.36 -1.94
N LEU A 32 -10.94 13.49 -1.62
CA LEU A 32 -10.05 13.68 -0.47
C LEU A 32 -9.14 14.91 -0.63
N THR A 33 -8.64 15.16 -1.84
CA THR A 33 -7.86 16.36 -2.18
C THR A 33 -8.70 17.62 -2.04
N GLU A 34 -9.94 17.60 -2.53
CA GLU A 34 -10.89 18.70 -2.32
C GLU A 34 -11.12 18.97 -0.82
N LEU A 35 -11.42 17.93 -0.03
CA LEU A 35 -11.58 18.04 1.43
C LEU A 35 -10.35 18.65 2.10
N GLN A 36 -9.15 18.24 1.70
CA GLN A 36 -7.92 18.79 2.25
C GLN A 36 -7.78 20.28 1.92
N THR A 37 -8.07 20.69 0.69
CA THR A 37 -8.01 22.12 0.30
C THR A 37 -9.00 22.96 1.10
N LEU A 38 -10.22 22.43 1.32
CA LEU A 38 -11.25 23.10 2.11
C LEU A 38 -10.79 23.30 3.56
N ILE A 39 -10.26 22.26 4.20
CA ILE A 39 -9.75 22.33 5.58
C ILE A 39 -8.58 23.31 5.70
N ASN A 40 -7.61 23.25 4.79
CA ASN A 40 -6.43 24.09 4.83
C ASN A 40 -6.72 25.57 4.51
N SER A 41 -7.76 25.84 3.70
CA SER A 41 -8.16 27.20 3.34
C SER A 41 -8.78 27.99 4.51
N GLY A 42 -9.08 27.33 5.65
CA GLY A 42 -9.72 27.95 6.81
C GLY A 42 -11.17 28.38 6.58
N ALA A 43 -11.69 28.26 5.36
CA ALA A 43 -13.08 28.51 5.03
C ALA A 43 -13.92 27.35 5.60
N THR A 44 -14.39 27.53 6.83
CA THR A 44 -15.23 26.56 7.56
C THR A 44 -16.64 26.48 6.99
N ASN A 45 -16.78 26.29 5.67
CA ASN A 45 -18.05 25.98 5.07
C ASN A 45 -18.37 24.51 5.37
N LYS A 46 -18.88 24.28 6.57
CA LYS A 46 -19.25 22.96 7.10
C LYS A 46 -20.15 22.19 6.14
N THR A 47 -20.99 22.88 5.37
CA THR A 47 -21.85 22.29 4.35
C THR A 47 -21.04 21.63 3.23
N LEU A 48 -19.96 22.27 2.76
CA LEU A 48 -19.09 21.71 1.72
C LEU A 48 -18.31 20.49 2.24
N ILE A 49 -17.83 20.53 3.48
CA ILE A 49 -17.14 19.37 4.10
C ILE A 49 -18.12 18.20 4.26
N ILE A 50 -19.36 18.46 4.67
CA ILE A 50 -20.41 17.43 4.77
C ILE A 50 -20.71 16.85 3.39
N ASP A 51 -20.91 17.69 2.37
CA ASP A 51 -21.16 17.24 1.00
C ASP A 51 -20.03 16.36 0.46
N ALA A 52 -18.78 16.83 0.56
CA ALA A 52 -17.62 16.08 0.08
C ALA A 52 -17.41 14.77 0.87
N SER A 53 -17.66 14.76 2.19
CA SER A 53 -17.66 13.53 2.98
C SER A 53 -18.73 12.53 2.51
N ASN A 54 -19.95 13.01 2.22
CA ASN A 54 -21.02 12.16 1.70
C ASN A 54 -20.67 11.60 0.31
N ARG A 55 -20.08 12.42 -0.57
CA ARG A 55 -19.57 11.98 -1.88
C ARG A 55 -18.51 10.89 -1.73
N PHE A 56 -17.58 11.04 -0.80
CA PHE A 56 -16.58 10.02 -0.51
C PHE A 56 -17.21 8.68 -0.11
N TYR A 57 -18.12 8.66 0.87
CA TYR A 57 -18.77 7.42 1.32
C TYR A 57 -19.75 6.83 0.30
N THR A 58 -20.22 7.64 -0.65
CA THR A 58 -20.98 7.15 -1.81
C THR A 58 -20.06 6.47 -2.82
N LEU A 59 -18.88 7.05 -3.06
CA LEU A 59 -17.88 6.48 -3.97
C LEU A 59 -17.22 5.24 -3.38
N ILE A 60 -16.99 5.17 -2.07
CA ILE A 60 -16.41 4.00 -1.41
C ILE A 60 -17.41 3.54 -0.35
N PRO A 61 -18.19 2.47 -0.62
CA PRO A 61 -19.14 1.94 0.34
C PRO A 61 -18.44 1.46 1.61
N HIS A 62 -18.84 2.03 2.75
CA HIS A 62 -18.39 1.60 4.06
C HIS A 62 -19.54 0.97 4.84
N ASP A 63 -19.23 -0.01 5.67
CA ASP A 63 -20.15 -0.61 6.64
C ASP A 63 -19.85 -0.08 8.04
N PHE A 64 -20.67 0.87 8.49
CA PHE A 64 -20.60 1.43 9.84
C PHE A 64 -21.59 0.76 10.81
N GLY A 65 -22.27 -0.31 10.39
CA GLY A 65 -23.36 -0.92 11.14
C GLY A 65 -24.47 0.10 11.44
N LEU A 66 -24.75 0.33 12.73
CA LEU A 66 -25.75 1.30 13.19
C LEU A 66 -25.19 2.71 13.38
N ALA A 67 -23.86 2.89 13.31
CA ALA A 67 -23.23 4.18 13.49
C ALA A 67 -23.36 5.04 12.23
N LYS A 68 -23.38 6.37 12.42
CA LYS A 68 -23.35 7.31 11.30
C LYS A 68 -21.94 7.41 10.72
N PRO A 69 -21.79 7.60 9.40
CA PRO A 69 -20.49 7.88 8.79
C PRO A 69 -19.81 9.08 9.46
N LYS A 70 -18.50 8.94 9.72
CA LYS A 70 -17.70 10.00 10.35
C LYS A 70 -17.46 11.14 9.38
N LEU A 71 -17.60 12.39 9.83
CA LEU A 71 -17.25 13.55 9.00
C LEU A 71 -15.73 13.58 8.75
N LEU A 72 -15.30 13.84 7.52
CA LEU A 72 -13.89 13.95 7.16
C LEU A 72 -13.42 15.41 7.29
N ASP A 73 -13.23 15.87 8.52
CA ASP A 73 -13.02 17.29 8.85
C ASP A 73 -11.60 17.67 9.29
N ASN A 74 -10.66 16.72 9.29
CA ASN A 74 -9.28 16.96 9.67
C ASN A 74 -8.29 16.18 8.79
N ASN A 75 -7.04 16.64 8.78
CA ASN A 75 -5.99 16.08 7.95
C ASN A 75 -5.66 14.62 8.33
N ASP A 76 -5.76 14.23 9.61
CA ASP A 76 -5.47 12.86 10.04
C ASP A 76 -6.48 11.85 9.47
N LEU A 77 -7.76 12.20 9.46
CA LEU A 77 -8.81 11.38 8.84
C LEU A 77 -8.61 11.27 7.33
N ILE A 78 -8.25 12.37 6.66
CA ILE A 78 -7.97 12.37 5.22
C ILE A 78 -6.76 11.48 4.93
N GLN A 79 -5.68 11.59 5.71
CA GLN A 79 -4.50 10.76 5.56
C GLN A 79 -4.84 9.28 5.76
N SER A 80 -5.61 8.95 6.80
CA SER A 80 -6.07 7.58 7.05
C SER A 80 -6.89 7.03 5.88
N LYS A 81 -7.81 7.83 5.32
CA LYS A 81 -8.60 7.43 4.14
C LYS A 81 -7.79 7.39 2.85
N THR A 82 -6.73 8.19 2.73
CA THR A 82 -5.79 8.14 1.60
C THR A 82 -5.01 6.83 1.63
N GLN A 83 -4.43 6.48 2.78
CA GLN A 83 -3.76 5.20 2.98
C GLN A 83 -4.69 4.02 2.74
N MET A 84 -5.97 4.14 3.12
CA MET A 84 -6.97 3.13 2.80
C MET A 84 -7.09 2.93 1.29
N ILE A 85 -7.21 4.01 0.48
CA ILE A 85 -7.28 3.89 -0.98
C ILE A 85 -5.99 3.28 -1.55
N ASP A 86 -4.82 3.66 -1.04
CA ASP A 86 -3.54 3.08 -1.47
C ASP A 86 -3.53 1.55 -1.29
N ASN A 87 -3.98 1.08 -0.12
CA ASN A 87 -4.09 -0.34 0.17
C ASN A 87 -5.14 -1.03 -0.72
N LEU A 88 -6.25 -0.36 -1.03
CA LEU A 88 -7.27 -0.87 -1.95
C LEU A 88 -6.70 -1.06 -3.37
N LEU A 89 -5.91 -0.11 -3.87
CA LEU A 89 -5.23 -0.24 -5.16
C LEU A 89 -4.24 -1.41 -5.18
N ASP A 90 -3.45 -1.56 -4.13
CA ASP A 90 -2.49 -2.67 -4.02
C ASP A 90 -3.20 -4.03 -3.98
N ILE A 91 -4.31 -4.12 -3.26
CA ILE A 91 -5.15 -5.32 -3.20
C ILE A 91 -5.77 -5.65 -4.56
N GLU A 92 -6.24 -4.64 -5.32
CA GLU A 92 -6.77 -4.83 -6.68
C GLU A 92 -5.74 -5.45 -7.60
N ILE A 93 -4.52 -4.92 -7.57
CA ILE A 93 -3.42 -5.41 -8.38
C ILE A 93 -3.07 -6.84 -8.01
N ALA A 94 -2.95 -7.11 -6.71
CA ALA A 94 -2.68 -8.45 -6.22
C ALA A 94 -3.78 -9.44 -6.66
N TYR A 95 -5.06 -9.02 -6.62
CA TYR A 95 -6.17 -9.82 -7.10
C TYR A 95 -6.15 -10.02 -8.62
N SER A 96 -5.79 -8.99 -9.40
CA SER A 96 -5.64 -9.05 -10.85
C SER A 96 -4.54 -10.05 -11.26
N ILE A 97 -3.40 -10.03 -10.55
CA ILE A 97 -2.32 -11.01 -10.69
C ILE A 97 -2.84 -12.44 -10.41
N LEU A 98 -3.60 -12.64 -9.34
CA LEU A 98 -4.18 -13.94 -9.02
C LEU A 98 -5.16 -14.43 -10.10
N LYS A 99 -6.02 -13.54 -10.62
CA LYS A 99 -7.10 -13.88 -11.56
C LYS A 99 -6.65 -14.11 -13.01
N GLY A 100 -5.46 -13.67 -13.41
CA GLY A 100 -4.91 -13.97 -14.74
C GLY A 100 -5.00 -15.48 -15.05
N SER A 101 -5.37 -15.86 -16.27
CA SER A 101 -5.66 -17.26 -16.63
C SER A 101 -4.52 -18.20 -16.24
N ILE A 102 -4.83 -19.23 -15.45
CA ILE A 102 -3.94 -20.37 -15.20
C ILE A 102 -4.19 -21.36 -16.34
N ASP A 103 -3.77 -20.99 -17.55
CA ASP A 103 -3.92 -21.84 -18.75
C ASP A 103 -2.67 -22.70 -18.99
N GLU A 104 -2.10 -23.25 -17.92
CA GLU A 104 -1.08 -24.28 -18.03
C GLU A 104 -1.60 -25.52 -17.29
N LYS A 105 -2.29 -26.41 -18.01
CA LYS A 105 -2.86 -27.68 -17.50
C LYS A 105 -1.86 -28.61 -16.79
N ASN A 106 -0.57 -28.26 -16.79
CA ASN A 106 0.54 -29.06 -16.27
C ASN A 106 1.44 -28.31 -15.25
N GLU A 107 1.10 -27.08 -14.84
CA GLU A 107 1.91 -26.33 -13.87
C GLU A 107 1.30 -26.33 -12.45
N HIS A 108 2.16 -26.38 -11.44
CA HIS A 108 1.73 -26.27 -10.05
C HIS A 108 1.20 -24.85 -9.76
N PRO A 109 0.07 -24.67 -9.07
CA PRO A 109 -0.55 -23.35 -8.87
C PRO A 109 0.37 -22.30 -8.23
N ILE A 110 1.26 -22.72 -7.32
CA ILE A 110 2.23 -21.82 -6.69
C ILE A 110 3.23 -21.27 -7.72
N ASP A 111 3.71 -22.12 -8.62
CA ASP A 111 4.70 -21.73 -9.64
C ASP A 111 4.05 -20.78 -10.66
N ALA A 112 2.81 -21.06 -11.05
CA ALA A 112 2.01 -20.17 -11.88
C ALA A 112 1.83 -18.79 -11.23
N HIS A 113 1.57 -18.72 -9.92
CA HIS A 113 1.49 -17.44 -9.20
C HIS A 113 2.84 -16.75 -9.07
N TYR A 114 3.90 -17.49 -8.79
CA TYR A 114 5.27 -16.99 -8.68
C TYR A 114 5.73 -16.35 -9.99
N LYS A 115 5.52 -17.01 -11.14
CA LYS A 115 5.82 -16.46 -12.47
C LYS A 115 5.18 -15.10 -12.70
N LYS A 116 3.93 -14.90 -12.25
CA LYS A 116 3.22 -13.62 -12.41
C LYS A 116 3.76 -12.49 -11.53
N LEU A 117 4.54 -12.80 -10.48
CA LEU A 117 5.26 -11.76 -9.75
C LEU A 117 6.40 -11.17 -10.59
N ASN A 118 6.84 -11.83 -11.66
CA ASN A 118 7.88 -11.33 -12.56
C ASN A 118 9.16 -10.88 -11.82
N CYS A 119 9.54 -11.66 -10.80
CA CYS A 119 10.75 -11.43 -10.01
C CYS A 119 11.33 -12.76 -9.54
N THR A 120 12.66 -12.80 -9.41
CA THR A 120 13.38 -13.91 -8.78
C THR A 120 13.49 -13.65 -7.29
N ILE A 121 13.08 -14.62 -6.49
CA ILE A 121 13.15 -14.60 -5.02
C ILE A 121 13.97 -15.80 -4.58
N GLU A 122 15.11 -15.55 -3.94
CA GLU A 122 16.07 -16.56 -3.48
C GLU A 122 16.18 -16.50 -1.96
N SER A 123 16.07 -17.65 -1.28
CA SER A 123 16.30 -17.74 0.16
C SER A 123 17.78 -17.60 0.47
N ILE A 124 18.12 -16.75 1.44
CA ILE A 124 19.49 -16.56 1.91
C ILE A 124 19.70 -17.38 3.19
N ASP A 125 20.74 -18.20 3.20
CA ASP A 125 21.09 -19.03 4.36
C ASP A 125 21.52 -18.17 5.56
N LYS A 126 21.06 -18.57 6.75
CA LYS A 126 21.25 -17.86 8.02
C LYS A 126 22.72 -17.78 8.45
N ASN A 127 23.56 -18.67 7.93
CA ASN A 127 24.99 -18.74 8.25
C ASN A 127 25.83 -17.76 7.43
N VAL A 128 25.29 -17.22 6.35
CA VAL A 128 26.01 -16.31 5.45
C VAL A 128 26.18 -14.93 6.10
N GLU A 129 27.32 -14.28 5.83
CA GLU A 129 27.66 -12.96 6.39
C GLU A 129 26.60 -11.90 6.11
N VAL A 130 25.99 -11.93 4.91
CA VAL A 130 24.91 -11.01 4.52
C VAL A 130 23.72 -11.11 5.47
N PHE A 131 23.32 -12.31 5.89
CA PHE A 131 22.22 -12.50 6.82
C PHE A 131 22.51 -11.81 8.17
N LYS A 132 23.70 -12.08 8.73
CA LYS A 132 24.16 -11.46 9.98
C LYS A 132 24.26 -9.94 9.90
N ARG A 133 24.69 -9.41 8.75
CA ARG A 133 24.77 -7.96 8.52
C ARG A 133 23.39 -7.31 8.51
N ILE A 134 22.41 -7.93 7.86
CA ILE A 134 21.03 -7.44 7.83
C ILE A 134 20.37 -7.54 9.20
N GLU A 135 20.60 -8.64 9.93
CA GLU A 135 20.14 -8.81 11.31
C GLU A 135 20.71 -7.72 12.23
N GLN A 136 22.02 -7.47 12.15
CA GLN A 136 22.66 -6.40 12.91
C GLN A 136 22.12 -5.02 12.53
N TYR A 137 21.86 -4.78 11.23
CA TYR A 137 21.28 -3.53 10.78
C TYR A 137 19.88 -3.32 11.38
N MET A 138 19.03 -4.36 11.36
CA MET A 138 17.70 -4.34 11.96
C MET A 138 17.75 -4.02 13.46
N ILE A 139 18.62 -4.69 14.21
CA ILE A 139 18.77 -4.49 15.66
C ILE A 139 19.26 -3.07 15.97
N ASN A 140 20.30 -2.61 15.26
CA ASN A 140 20.91 -1.31 15.50
C ASN A 140 19.98 -0.13 15.17
N THR A 141 19.07 -0.30 14.22
CA THR A 141 18.12 0.74 13.83
C THR A 141 16.75 0.65 14.52
N HIS A 142 16.61 -0.20 15.54
CA HIS A 142 15.37 -0.26 16.31
C HIS A 142 15.24 0.97 17.22
N ALA A 143 14.26 1.83 16.93
CA ALA A 143 14.05 3.08 17.66
C ALA A 143 13.64 2.81 19.11
N SER A 144 14.24 3.53 20.06
CA SER A 144 13.94 3.40 21.49
C SER A 144 12.49 3.78 21.85
N SER A 145 11.85 4.63 21.03
CA SER A 145 10.44 5.02 21.16
C SER A 145 9.45 3.92 20.73
N HIS A 146 9.88 2.90 19.98
CA HIS A 146 9.02 1.83 19.46
C HIS A 146 9.19 0.52 20.25
N ASN A 147 9.27 0.61 21.57
CA ASN A 147 9.52 -0.52 22.49
C ASN A 147 8.29 -1.41 22.78
N GLN A 148 7.17 -1.19 22.09
CA GLN A 148 5.95 -2.00 22.23
C GLN A 148 6.10 -3.41 21.63
N TYR A 149 7.11 -3.61 20.78
CA TYR A 149 7.40 -4.88 20.14
C TYR A 149 8.91 -5.06 19.95
N ALA A 150 9.34 -6.31 19.82
CA ALA A 150 10.69 -6.67 19.41
C ALA A 150 10.65 -7.35 18.03
N LEU A 151 11.65 -7.09 17.20
CA LEU A 151 11.78 -7.73 15.89
C LEU A 151 12.76 -8.90 15.97
N SER A 152 12.44 -9.99 15.27
CA SER A 152 13.36 -11.11 15.07
C SER A 152 13.38 -11.47 13.59
N LEU A 153 14.57 -11.56 13.00
CA LEU A 153 14.73 -11.91 11.60
C LEU A 153 14.52 -13.42 11.45
N LYS A 154 13.42 -13.83 10.81
CA LYS A 154 13.09 -15.25 10.60
C LYS A 154 13.70 -15.79 9.33
N GLU A 155 13.45 -15.11 8.22
CA GLU A 155 13.90 -15.46 6.88
C GLU A 155 14.41 -14.22 6.16
N LEU A 156 15.36 -14.40 5.26
CA LEU A 156 15.90 -13.36 4.40
C LEU A 156 15.83 -13.82 2.96
N PHE A 157 15.23 -12.99 2.12
CA PHE A 157 15.12 -13.27 0.69
C PHE A 157 15.86 -12.20 -0.11
N LYS A 158 16.68 -12.63 -1.05
CA LYS A 158 17.19 -11.77 -2.11
C LYS A 158 16.13 -11.71 -3.20
N VAL A 159 15.75 -10.50 -3.58
CA VAL A 159 14.74 -10.24 -4.61
C VAL A 159 15.43 -9.54 -5.78
N VAL A 160 15.21 -10.06 -6.98
CA VAL A 160 15.64 -9.43 -8.25
C VAL A 160 14.40 -9.29 -9.12
N ARG A 161 13.96 -8.04 -9.34
CA ARG A 161 12.79 -7.75 -10.17
C ARG A 161 13.20 -7.63 -11.63
N ALA A 162 12.35 -8.10 -12.55
CA ALA A 162 12.60 -7.96 -13.97
C ALA A 162 12.80 -6.49 -14.38
N GLU A 163 13.83 -6.26 -15.20
CA GLU A 163 14.21 -4.94 -15.77
C GLU A 163 14.55 -3.85 -14.74
N GLU A 164 14.60 -4.16 -13.44
CA GLU A 164 14.87 -3.15 -12.41
C GLU A 164 16.31 -2.69 -12.42
N ASP A 165 17.25 -3.61 -12.62
CA ASP A 165 18.67 -3.31 -12.77
C ASP A 165 18.92 -2.41 -14.00
N ASP A 166 18.28 -2.72 -15.14
CA ASP A 166 18.38 -1.90 -16.37
C ASP A 166 17.83 -0.48 -16.14
N ARG A 167 16.69 -0.35 -15.46
CA ARG A 167 16.12 0.97 -15.09
C ARG A 167 16.99 1.71 -14.08
N PHE A 168 17.70 0.99 -13.21
CA PHE A 168 18.56 1.55 -12.18
C PHE A 168 19.92 1.98 -12.74
N GLN A 169 20.40 1.39 -13.84
CA GLN A 169 21.72 1.66 -14.43
C GLN A 169 22.00 3.15 -14.65
N LYS A 170 21.00 3.93 -15.08
CA LYS A 170 21.12 5.39 -15.29
C LYS A 170 21.45 6.18 -14.01
N TRP A 171 21.24 5.58 -12.83
CA TRP A 171 21.49 6.19 -11.52
C TRP A 171 22.76 5.66 -10.84
N GLU A 172 23.50 4.74 -11.46
CA GLU A 172 24.72 4.16 -10.87
C GLU A 172 25.82 5.19 -10.57
N THR A 173 25.83 6.30 -11.31
CA THR A 173 26.78 7.40 -11.14
C THR A 173 26.40 8.36 -10.01
N VAL A 174 25.17 8.27 -9.50
CA VAL A 174 24.70 9.09 -8.37
C VAL A 174 25.46 8.69 -7.11
N LYS A 175 26.05 9.70 -6.46
CA LYS A 175 26.78 9.54 -5.18
C LYS A 175 25.80 9.33 -4.02
N ASN A 176 26.30 8.87 -2.87
CA ASN A 176 25.52 8.64 -1.65
C ASN A 176 24.40 7.59 -1.81
N ARG A 177 24.76 6.40 -2.31
CA ARG A 177 23.85 5.25 -2.34
C ARG A 177 23.80 4.60 -0.97
N GLN A 178 22.58 4.37 -0.48
CA GLN A 178 22.34 3.78 0.83
C GLN A 178 21.32 2.64 0.71
N LEU A 179 21.52 1.61 1.53
CA LEU A 179 20.50 0.59 1.77
C LEU A 179 19.56 1.13 2.85
N LEU A 180 18.27 1.19 2.57
CA LEU A 180 17.25 1.75 3.47
C LEU A 180 16.09 0.79 3.65
N TRP A 181 15.39 0.92 4.78
CA TRP A 181 14.18 0.14 5.07
C TRP A 181 12.95 0.72 4.37
N HIS A 182 12.11 -0.16 3.83
CA HIS A 182 10.75 0.15 3.41
C HIS A 182 9.80 -0.89 4.01
N GLY A 183 8.91 -0.43 4.90
CA GLY A 183 7.86 -1.26 5.49
C GLY A 183 6.54 -1.04 4.77
N SER A 184 5.82 -2.12 4.49
CA SER A 184 4.47 -2.08 3.90
C SER A 184 3.61 -3.21 4.46
N ARG A 185 2.29 -3.15 4.24
CA ARG A 185 1.38 -4.25 4.63
C ARG A 185 1.65 -5.46 3.73
N THR A 186 1.53 -6.67 4.27
CA THR A 186 1.73 -7.92 3.51
C THR A 186 0.87 -8.02 2.26
N THR A 187 -0.33 -7.45 2.28
CA THR A 187 -1.24 -7.38 1.11
C THR A 187 -0.64 -6.66 -0.08
N ASN A 188 0.30 -5.75 0.15
CA ASN A 188 0.83 -4.86 -0.87
C ASN A 188 2.08 -5.43 -1.53
N PHE A 189 2.73 -6.42 -0.89
CA PHE A 189 3.96 -7.02 -1.42
C PHE A 189 3.75 -7.71 -2.78
N ALA A 190 2.58 -8.26 -3.08
CA ALA A 190 2.32 -8.80 -4.42
C ALA A 190 2.39 -7.71 -5.51
N GLY A 191 1.85 -6.52 -5.23
CA GLY A 191 1.96 -5.35 -6.11
C GLY A 191 3.39 -4.80 -6.18
N ILE A 192 4.07 -4.71 -5.04
CA ILE A 192 5.46 -4.23 -4.96
C ILE A 192 6.43 -5.19 -5.66
N LEU A 193 6.23 -6.50 -5.56
CA LEU A 193 7.07 -7.53 -6.20
C LEU A 193 6.82 -7.67 -7.69
N SER A 194 5.64 -7.27 -8.19
CA SER A 194 5.34 -7.26 -9.63
C SER A 194 5.66 -5.93 -10.32
N GLN A 195 5.27 -4.80 -9.73
CA GLN A 195 5.35 -3.48 -10.37
C GLN A 195 6.38 -2.53 -9.77
N GLY A 196 6.94 -2.85 -8.60
CA GLY A 196 7.94 -2.06 -7.90
C GLY A 196 7.32 -1.07 -6.94
N LEU A 197 8.16 -0.26 -6.30
CA LEU A 197 7.68 0.85 -5.48
C LEU A 197 7.13 1.94 -6.39
N ARG A 198 5.89 2.36 -6.13
CA ARG A 198 5.16 3.34 -6.94
C ARG A 198 4.97 4.62 -6.16
N ILE A 199 5.02 5.73 -6.88
CA ILE A 199 4.69 7.05 -6.33
C ILE A 199 3.16 7.14 -6.25
N ALA A 200 2.66 7.85 -5.24
CA ALA A 200 1.24 8.14 -5.12
C ALA A 200 0.72 8.81 -6.42
N PRO A 201 -0.50 8.48 -6.86
CA PRO A 201 -1.07 9.07 -8.07
C PRO A 201 -1.25 10.60 -7.91
N PRO A 202 -1.22 11.37 -9.01
CA PRO A 202 -1.32 12.84 -8.94
C PRO A 202 -2.66 13.33 -8.36
N GLU A 203 -3.70 12.49 -8.39
CA GLU A 203 -4.98 12.78 -7.77
C GLU A 203 -4.95 12.71 -6.24
N ALA A 204 -3.98 11.99 -5.65
CA ALA A 204 -3.88 11.79 -4.22
C ALA A 204 -3.55 13.10 -3.50
N PRO A 205 -4.17 13.34 -2.33
CA PRO A 205 -3.93 14.56 -1.57
C PRO A 205 -2.49 14.59 -1.09
N THR A 206 -1.87 15.77 -1.09
CA THR A 206 -0.48 15.96 -0.66
C THR A 206 -0.34 16.00 0.86
N VAL A 207 -1.20 15.31 1.61
CA VAL A 207 -1.14 15.30 3.08
C VAL A 207 0.24 14.80 3.45
N SER A 208 1.04 15.72 3.96
CA SER A 208 2.43 15.49 4.32
C SER A 208 2.49 14.24 5.18
N LEU A 209 3.41 13.32 4.86
CA LEU A 209 3.87 12.34 5.83
C LEU A 209 4.59 13.14 6.93
N THR A 210 3.84 13.76 7.84
CA THR A 210 4.40 14.25 9.09
C THR A 210 4.80 13.03 9.90
N THR A 211 6.04 12.59 9.69
CA THR A 211 6.72 11.73 10.64
C THR A 211 6.88 12.55 11.92
N ASN A 212 6.19 12.14 12.99
CA ASN A 212 6.55 12.53 14.36
C ASN A 212 7.96 12.03 14.68
#